data_AF-B4H660-F1
#
_entry.id   AF-B4H660-F1
#
_cell.length_a   1.000
_cell.length_b   1.000
_cell.length_c   1.000
_cell.angle_alpha   90.00
_cell.angle_beta   90.00
_cell.angle_gamma   90.00
#
_symmetry.space_group_name_H-M   'P 1'
#
loop_
_entity.id
_entity.type
_entity.pdbx_description
1 polymer ?
#
loop_
_entity_poly.entity_id
_entity_poly.type
_entity_poly.pdbx_seq_one_letter_code
_entity_poly.pdbx_strand_id
1 'polypeptide(L)'
;MELPFRSILLLRNVKDADTCWTREDFDRNIPILNMNASHSLYLTKIFNSELLAVVCENRSEGDTIKALYRNLQDIRYTPTILVTQSNTTLSDLFEDCRSHKMLNVLALKDSDNKFVYSYRAFPHLQVVKRRVGHIRRYFEPQLRNMEGYQIKVLPDNVMPRTVVYRDARGRRQMTGYLAHLIRNFVSTLNATMHICWENVPEEETPNPTTVNKMLQDETVDFPLVLTTSNEYSEFSDHLVMEISSWFLMLPVEANTQRARLFLQD
;
A
#
# COMPACT_ATOMS: atom_id res chain seq x y z
N MET A 1 13.13 16.13 -6.59
CA MET A 1 12.78 16.70 -5.28
C MET A 1 12.74 15.55 -4.29
N GLU A 2 13.31 15.75 -3.11
CA GLU A 2 13.34 14.74 -2.04
C GLU A 2 11.95 14.61 -1.38
N LEU A 3 11.74 13.55 -0.61
CA LEU A 3 10.49 13.39 0.15
C LEU A 3 10.48 14.40 1.33
N PRO A 4 9.46 15.25 1.45
CA PRO A 4 9.37 16.21 2.53
C PRO A 4 9.01 15.50 3.85
N PHE A 5 9.47 16.07 4.97
CA PHE A 5 9.06 15.67 6.32
C PHE A 5 9.01 16.92 7.22
N ARG A 6 8.17 16.88 8.25
CA ARG A 6 8.04 17.93 9.28
C ARG A 6 8.42 17.46 10.66
N SER A 7 8.60 16.16 10.85
CA SER A 7 8.80 15.53 12.15
C SER A 7 9.60 14.25 12.01
N ILE A 8 10.29 13.86 13.07
CA ILE A 8 11.13 12.67 13.10
C ILE A 8 10.58 11.69 14.13
N LEU A 9 10.40 10.44 13.72
CA LEU A 9 10.13 9.31 14.61
C LEU A 9 11.46 8.59 14.86
N LEU A 10 11.93 8.63 16.10
CA LEU A 10 13.09 7.88 16.54
C LEU A 10 12.63 6.61 17.24
N LEU A 11 13.08 5.46 16.75
CA LEU A 11 12.75 4.16 17.31
C LEU A 11 14.04 3.42 17.70
N ARG A 12 14.22 3.19 19.00
CA ARG A 12 15.40 2.49 19.53
C ARG A 12 15.05 1.58 20.70
N ASN A 13 15.83 0.52 20.91
CA ASN A 13 15.74 -0.22 22.16
C ASN A 13 16.28 0.64 23.31
N VAL A 14 15.72 0.49 24.50
CA VAL A 14 16.17 1.19 25.72
C VAL A 14 17.63 0.84 26.04
N LYS A 15 18.06 -0.39 25.72
CA LYS A 15 19.43 -0.88 25.92
C LYS A 15 20.45 -0.29 24.94
N ASP A 16 19.98 0.31 23.84
CA ASP A 16 20.80 0.88 22.76
C ASP A 16 20.84 2.41 22.82
N ALA A 17 20.65 2.98 24.02
CA ALA A 17 20.78 4.40 24.22
C ALA A 17 22.20 4.84 23.83
N ASP A 18 22.28 5.73 22.83
CA ASP A 18 23.47 6.46 22.38
C ASP A 18 24.46 5.68 21.48
N THR A 19 24.06 4.53 20.93
CA THR A 19 24.90 3.78 19.96
C THR A 19 24.66 4.17 18.50
N CYS A 20 23.42 4.48 18.13
CA CYS A 20 23.05 4.78 16.74
C CYS A 20 23.05 6.27 16.40
N TRP A 21 22.79 7.14 17.37
CA TRP A 21 22.78 8.60 17.23
C TRP A 21 22.82 9.26 18.60
N THR A 22 23.21 10.53 18.60
CA THR A 22 23.13 11.45 19.72
C THR A 22 22.04 12.50 19.47
N ARG A 23 21.65 13.25 20.51
CA ARG A 23 20.66 14.33 20.37
C ARG A 23 21.14 15.47 19.47
N GLU A 24 22.45 15.61 19.31
CA GLU A 24 23.08 16.68 18.52
C GLU A 24 23.03 16.42 17.02
N ASP A 25 22.77 15.18 16.60
CA ASP A 25 22.65 14.79 15.20
C ASP A 25 21.35 15.30 14.54
N PHE A 26 20.41 15.82 15.33
CA PHE A 26 19.11 16.30 14.86
C PHE A 26 18.93 17.81 15.11
N ASP A 27 18.30 18.48 14.15
CA ASP A 27 17.92 19.89 14.28
C ASP A 27 16.90 20.04 15.43
N ARG A 28 17.21 20.94 16.37
CA ARG A 28 16.39 21.22 17.56
C ARG A 28 15.03 21.83 17.23
N ASN A 29 14.85 22.36 16.02
CA ASN A 29 13.60 22.97 15.57
C ASN A 29 12.59 21.95 15.02
N ILE A 30 13.01 20.70 14.81
CA ILE A 30 12.14 19.65 14.26
C ILE A 30 11.52 18.87 15.43
N PRO A 31 10.19 18.70 15.48
CA PRO A 31 9.54 17.85 16.47
C PRO A 31 10.02 16.38 16.37
N ILE A 32 10.44 15.82 17.51
CA ILE A 32 10.95 14.46 17.62
C ILE A 32 10.02 13.63 18.50
N LEU A 33 9.51 12.52 17.96
CA LEU A 33 8.82 11.47 18.69
C LEU A 33 9.84 10.38 19.03
N ASN A 34 10.15 10.19 20.31
CA ASN A 34 11.08 9.16 20.76
C ASN A 34 10.31 7.98 21.32
N MET A 35 10.39 6.84 20.64
CA MET A 35 9.66 5.62 20.97
C MET A 35 10.63 4.44 21.11
N ASN A 36 10.17 3.41 21.80
CA ASN A 36 10.86 2.13 21.92
C ASN A 36 9.95 1.01 21.40
N ALA A 37 10.47 -0.23 21.39
CA ALA A 37 9.74 -1.39 20.89
C ALA A 37 8.46 -1.75 21.68
N SER A 38 8.31 -1.26 22.94
CA SER A 38 7.16 -1.57 23.78
C SER A 38 5.95 -0.65 23.52
N HIS A 39 6.12 0.46 22.81
CA HIS A 39 5.04 1.39 22.51
C HIS A 39 4.59 1.24 21.05
N SER A 40 3.30 0.94 20.86
CA SER A 40 2.62 1.07 19.56
C SER A 40 1.61 2.20 19.65
N LEU A 41 1.85 3.27 18.91
CA LEU A 41 0.90 4.36 18.72
C LEU A 41 0.38 4.28 17.29
N TYR A 42 -0.94 4.44 17.12
CA TYR A 42 -1.53 4.57 15.80
C TYR A 42 -1.28 6.01 15.30
N LEU A 43 -0.08 6.23 14.72
CA LEU A 43 0.47 7.56 14.46
C LEU A 43 -0.42 8.42 13.57
N THR A 44 -1.12 7.80 12.62
CA THR A 44 -2.04 8.46 11.68
C THR A 44 -3.22 9.15 12.36
N LYS A 45 -3.63 8.73 13.56
CA LYS A 45 -4.68 9.40 14.33
C LYS A 45 -4.18 10.50 15.27
N ILE A 46 -2.90 10.49 15.60
CA ILE A 46 -2.35 11.27 16.72
C ILE A 46 -1.36 12.34 16.23
N PHE A 47 -0.75 12.13 15.06
CA PHE A 47 0.32 12.97 14.55
C PHE A 47 0.23 13.19 13.03
N ASN A 48 1.04 14.12 12.49
CA ASN A 48 1.10 14.33 11.05
C ASN A 48 1.71 13.10 10.34
N SER A 49 1.38 12.92 9.06
CA SER A 49 1.88 11.81 8.22
C SER A 49 3.18 12.13 7.43
N GLU A 50 3.63 13.39 7.41
CA GLU A 50 4.92 13.86 6.88
C GLU A 50 6.06 13.60 7.89
N LEU A 51 6.34 12.32 8.14
CA LEU A 51 7.34 11.84 9.09
C LEU A 51 8.61 11.35 8.38
N LEU A 52 9.75 11.43 9.06
CA LEU A 52 10.95 10.66 8.77
C LEU A 52 11.17 9.67 9.91
N ALA A 53 11.16 8.37 9.64
CA ALA A 53 11.47 7.35 10.63
C ALA A 53 12.98 7.07 10.65
N VAL A 54 13.59 7.10 11.83
CA VAL A 54 14.98 6.68 12.03
C VAL A 54 14.99 5.58 13.09
N VAL A 55 15.49 4.41 12.70
CA VAL A 55 15.44 3.21 13.52
C VAL A 55 16.84 2.70 13.80
N CYS A 56 17.12 2.44 15.07
CA CYS A 56 18.34 1.79 15.51
C CYS A 56 18.09 0.28 15.52
N GLU A 57 18.58 -0.43 14.51
CA GLU A 57 18.50 -1.88 14.44
C GLU A 57 19.79 -2.48 15.00
N ASN A 58 19.76 -2.79 16.31
CA ASN A 58 20.81 -3.52 16.99
C ASN A 58 20.35 -4.95 17.30
N ARG A 59 21.30 -5.90 17.35
CA ARG A 59 21.11 -7.36 17.46
C ARG A 59 20.23 -7.85 18.62
N SER A 60 19.83 -6.99 19.56
CA SER A 60 19.39 -7.43 20.87
C SER A 60 17.99 -8.05 20.92
N GLU A 61 17.06 -7.74 20.01
CA GLU A 61 15.70 -8.33 20.10
C GLU A 61 14.84 -8.35 18.82
N GLY A 62 15.20 -7.68 17.70
CA GLY A 62 14.36 -7.65 16.48
C GLY A 62 12.96 -7.03 16.66
N ASP A 63 12.62 -6.58 17.86
CA ASP A 63 11.32 -6.00 18.21
C ASP A 63 11.19 -4.56 17.72
N THR A 64 12.30 -3.88 17.46
CA THR A 64 12.32 -2.49 16.98
C THR A 64 11.79 -2.39 15.55
N ILE A 65 12.28 -3.20 14.60
CA ILE A 65 11.73 -3.27 13.24
C ILE A 65 10.26 -3.70 13.24
N LYS A 66 9.86 -4.67 14.08
CA LYS A 66 8.45 -5.05 14.19
C LYS A 66 7.59 -3.90 14.71
N ALA A 67 8.07 -3.16 15.70
CA ALA A 67 7.40 -1.97 16.20
C ALA A 67 7.32 -0.88 15.11
N LEU A 68 8.36 -0.68 14.31
CA LEU A 68 8.31 0.22 13.15
C LEU A 68 7.15 -0.16 12.24
N TYR A 69 7.05 -1.44 11.86
CA TYR A 69 6.01 -1.89 10.97
C TYR A 69 4.62 -1.66 11.53
N ARG A 70 4.40 -1.92 12.82
CA ARG A 70 3.11 -1.67 13.46
C ARG A 70 2.77 -0.18 13.52
N ASN A 71 3.74 0.67 13.86
CA ASN A 71 3.53 2.12 13.98
C ASN A 71 3.30 2.80 12.62
N LEU A 72 3.83 2.23 11.52
CA LEU A 72 3.71 2.78 10.17
C LEU A 72 2.69 2.04 9.28
N GLN A 73 1.81 1.21 9.85
CA GLN A 73 0.91 0.32 9.11
C GLN A 73 0.16 1.02 7.96
N ASP A 74 -0.42 2.21 8.19
CA ASP A 74 -1.19 2.95 7.18
C ASP A 74 -0.40 4.10 6.52
N ILE A 75 0.88 4.25 6.85
CA ILE A 75 1.79 5.26 6.27
C ILE A 75 3.11 4.62 5.82
N ARG A 76 3.02 3.47 5.15
CA ARG A 76 4.19 2.72 4.61
C ARG A 76 5.06 3.50 3.62
N TYR A 77 4.53 4.62 3.10
CA TYR A 77 5.28 5.55 2.26
C TYR A 77 6.26 6.44 3.06
N THR A 78 6.22 6.42 4.39
CA THR A 78 7.12 7.19 5.26
C THR A 78 8.59 6.88 4.95
N PRO A 79 9.40 7.90 4.59
CA PRO A 79 10.84 7.78 4.48
C PRO A 79 11.43 7.18 5.75
N THR A 80 12.22 6.12 5.61
CA THR A 80 12.78 5.37 6.74
C THR A 80 14.28 5.21 6.58
N ILE A 81 15.03 5.50 7.64
CA ILE A 81 16.48 5.29 7.74
C ILE A 81 16.74 4.26 8.83
N LEU A 82 17.36 3.15 8.47
CA LEU A 82 17.78 2.09 9.38
C LEU A 82 19.27 2.24 9.66
N VAL A 83 19.64 2.48 10.91
CA VAL A 83 21.03 2.43 11.36
C VAL A 83 21.29 1.00 11.79
N THR A 84 22.25 0.35 11.13
CA THR A 84 22.49 -1.09 11.22
C THR A 84 23.94 -1.39 11.53
N GLN A 85 24.19 -2.55 12.13
CA GLN A 85 25.54 -3.04 12.33
C GLN A 85 26.24 -3.37 11.01
N SER A 86 27.56 -3.26 11.03
CA SER A 86 28.44 -3.60 9.91
C SER A 86 28.24 -4.99 9.33
N ASN A 87 27.92 -5.97 10.19
CA ASN A 87 27.75 -7.38 9.83
C ASN A 87 26.33 -7.73 9.35
N THR A 88 25.38 -6.78 9.38
CA THR A 88 24.00 -7.02 8.96
C THR A 88 23.92 -7.37 7.47
N THR A 89 23.19 -8.45 7.17
CA THR A 89 22.85 -8.86 5.81
C THR A 89 21.77 -7.94 5.25
N LEU A 90 22.18 -6.95 4.44
CA LEU A 90 21.27 -5.96 3.89
C LEU A 90 20.22 -6.54 2.93
N SER A 91 20.52 -7.67 2.28
CA SER A 91 19.56 -8.33 1.40
C SER A 91 18.34 -8.82 2.18
N ASP A 92 18.57 -9.55 3.27
CA ASP A 92 17.49 -10.08 4.12
C ASP A 92 16.70 -8.95 4.77
N LEU A 93 17.40 -7.90 5.23
CA LEU A 93 16.76 -6.72 5.80
C LEU A 93 15.84 -6.01 4.80
N PHE A 94 16.30 -5.81 3.56
CA PHE A 94 15.49 -5.14 2.55
C PHE A 94 14.39 -6.03 1.98
N GLU A 95 14.56 -7.35 1.93
CA GLU A 95 13.45 -8.27 1.62
C GLU A 95 12.36 -8.22 2.69
N ASP A 96 12.74 -8.18 3.97
CA ASP A 96 11.79 -8.01 5.07
C ASP A 96 11.08 -6.64 5.01
N CYS A 97 11.80 -5.57 4.69
CA CYS A 97 11.17 -4.26 4.46
C CYS A 97 10.18 -4.31 3.28
N ARG A 98 10.57 -4.97 2.18
CA ARG A 98 9.76 -5.07 0.96
C ARG A 98 8.49 -5.88 1.20
N SER A 99 8.57 -7.00 1.93
CA SER A 99 7.39 -7.80 2.29
C SER A 99 6.42 -7.02 3.18
N HIS A 100 6.92 -6.08 4.00
CA HIS A 100 6.09 -5.16 4.79
C HIS A 100 5.74 -3.85 4.05
N LYS A 101 5.87 -3.83 2.72
CA LYS A 101 5.46 -2.72 1.83
C LYS A 101 6.20 -1.40 2.09
N MET A 102 7.36 -1.44 2.74
CA MET A 102 8.19 -0.28 3.07
C MET A 102 9.13 0.08 1.90
N LEU A 103 8.63 0.82 0.92
CA LEU A 103 9.37 1.10 -0.33
C LEU A 103 10.45 2.20 -0.20
N ASN A 104 10.35 3.07 0.80
CA ASN A 104 11.23 4.22 0.99
C ASN A 104 12.20 3.98 2.16
N VAL A 105 13.12 3.01 2.01
CA VAL A 105 14.06 2.63 3.07
C VAL A 105 15.51 2.85 2.65
N LEU A 106 16.28 3.46 3.55
CA LEU A 106 17.72 3.53 3.51
C LEU A 106 18.32 2.76 4.68
N ALA A 107 19.48 2.17 4.48
CA ALA A 107 20.29 1.62 5.55
C ALA A 107 21.64 2.32 5.60
N LEU A 108 22.06 2.65 6.82
CA LEU A 108 23.38 3.15 7.17
C LEU A 108 24.09 2.07 7.99
N LYS A 109 25.37 1.85 7.70
CA LYS A 109 26.20 0.95 8.50
C LYS A 109 27.03 1.78 9.47
N ASP A 110 27.04 1.38 10.73
CA ASP A 110 27.80 2.03 11.80
C ASP A 110 29.30 2.22 11.52
N SER A 111 29.93 1.32 10.75
CA SER A 111 31.35 1.43 10.37
C SER A 111 31.62 2.26 9.11
N ASP A 112 30.60 2.66 8.35
CA ASP A 112 30.79 3.19 7.00
C ASP A 112 29.87 4.39 6.69
N ASN A 113 30.30 5.56 7.14
CA ASN A 113 29.57 6.83 6.94
C ASN A 113 29.74 7.37 5.51
N LYS A 114 30.52 6.70 4.65
CA LYS A 114 30.75 7.16 3.25
C LYS A 114 29.67 6.66 2.31
N PHE A 115 28.94 5.62 2.71
CA PHE A 115 27.98 4.96 1.85
C PHE A 115 26.60 4.84 2.51
N VAL A 116 25.59 4.99 1.65
CA VAL A 116 24.19 4.74 1.96
C VAL A 116 23.77 3.54 1.14
N TYR A 117 23.01 2.66 1.76
CA TYR A 117 22.45 1.50 1.12
C TYR A 117 20.94 1.70 0.94
N SER A 118 20.41 1.28 -0.19
CA SER A 118 18.99 1.24 -0.48
C SER A 118 18.70 -0.01 -1.30
N TYR A 119 17.47 -0.16 -1.77
CA TYR A 119 17.14 -1.23 -2.71
C TYR A 119 16.21 -0.72 -3.81
N ARG A 120 16.18 -1.42 -4.94
CA ARG A 120 15.11 -1.31 -5.95
C ARG A 120 14.13 -2.45 -5.70
N ALA A 121 12.84 -2.12 -5.59
CA ALA A 121 11.82 -3.10 -5.20
C ALA A 121 11.33 -3.97 -6.39
N PHE A 122 11.44 -3.45 -7.61
CA PHE A 122 10.84 -4.03 -8.81
C PHE A 122 11.87 -4.16 -9.95
N PRO A 123 11.73 -5.17 -10.83
CA PRO A 123 10.77 -6.27 -10.75
C PRO A 123 11.18 -7.32 -9.70
N HIS A 124 12.45 -7.31 -9.32
CA HIS A 124 13.03 -8.12 -8.24
C HIS A 124 13.88 -7.22 -7.33
N LEU A 125 14.04 -7.62 -6.08
CA LEU A 125 14.84 -6.83 -5.15
C LEU A 125 16.30 -6.75 -5.59
N GLN A 126 16.84 -5.54 -5.63
CA GLN A 126 18.25 -5.30 -5.90
C GLN A 126 18.83 -4.32 -4.88
N VAL A 127 19.84 -4.74 -4.13
CA VAL A 127 20.54 -3.86 -3.18
C VAL A 127 21.43 -2.87 -3.94
N VAL A 128 21.32 -1.60 -3.58
CA VAL A 128 22.04 -0.48 -4.22
C VAL A 128 22.93 0.21 -3.18
N LYS A 129 24.24 0.23 -3.42
CA LYS A 129 25.23 0.96 -2.62
C LYS A 129 25.59 2.27 -3.30
N ARG A 130 25.43 3.40 -2.61
CA ARG A 130 25.73 4.75 -3.14
C ARG A 130 26.62 5.52 -2.20
N ARG A 131 27.60 6.25 -2.74
CA ARG A 131 28.47 7.13 -1.95
C ARG A 131 27.75 8.44 -1.65
N VAL A 132 27.70 8.84 -0.38
CA VAL A 132 26.94 10.01 0.12
C VAL A 132 27.17 11.27 -0.73
N GLY A 133 28.42 11.62 -1.01
CA GLY A 133 28.76 12.84 -1.75
C GLY A 133 28.29 12.89 -3.21
N HIS A 134 27.83 11.78 -3.80
CA HIS A 134 27.32 11.72 -5.18
C HIS A 134 25.80 11.52 -5.25
N ILE A 135 25.11 11.50 -4.10
CA ILE A 135 23.67 11.25 -4.07
C ILE A 135 22.93 12.54 -4.43
N ARG A 136 22.18 12.50 -5.53
CA ARG A 136 21.24 13.56 -5.90
C ARG A 136 19.88 13.41 -5.25
N ARG A 137 19.49 12.15 -4.98
CA ARG A 137 18.21 11.78 -4.39
C ARG A 137 18.40 10.57 -3.49
N TYR A 138 18.04 10.70 -2.22
CA TYR A 138 18.22 9.66 -1.21
C TYR A 138 17.19 8.54 -1.40
N PHE A 139 15.90 8.87 -1.46
CA PHE A 139 14.81 7.91 -1.62
C PHE A 139 14.42 7.77 -3.10
N GLU A 140 14.70 6.61 -3.71
CA GLU A 140 14.37 6.35 -5.12
C GLU A 140 12.86 6.17 -5.31
N PRO A 141 12.25 6.75 -6.37
CA PRO A 141 10.82 6.63 -6.62
C PRO A 141 10.48 5.25 -7.22
N GLN A 142 10.37 4.24 -6.37
CA GLN A 142 10.20 2.82 -6.76
C GLN A 142 9.02 2.59 -7.72
N LEU A 143 7.92 3.31 -7.53
CA LEU A 143 6.67 3.13 -8.29
C LEU A 143 6.67 3.86 -9.64
N ARG A 144 7.70 4.66 -9.95
CA ARG A 144 7.75 5.39 -11.22
C ARG A 144 7.96 4.46 -12.42
N ASN A 145 8.62 3.33 -12.20
CA ASN A 145 8.88 2.33 -13.20
C ASN A 145 9.03 0.97 -12.52
N MET A 146 8.02 0.12 -12.65
CA MET A 146 8.01 -1.22 -12.08
C MET A 146 8.56 -2.29 -13.03
N GLU A 147 9.06 -1.91 -14.20
CA GLU A 147 9.74 -2.77 -15.17
C GLU A 147 8.96 -4.04 -15.53
N GLY A 148 7.64 -3.89 -15.69
CA GLY A 148 6.74 -4.98 -16.06
C GLY A 148 6.28 -5.86 -14.90
N TYR A 149 6.59 -5.51 -13.64
CA TYR A 149 6.09 -6.23 -12.47
C TYR A 149 4.59 -6.47 -12.56
N GLN A 150 4.19 -7.69 -12.19
CA GLN A 150 2.83 -8.16 -12.36
C GLN A 150 1.95 -7.73 -11.17
N ILE A 151 0.94 -6.92 -11.45
CA ILE A 151 -0.09 -6.50 -10.51
C ILE A 151 -1.30 -7.42 -10.67
N LYS A 152 -1.70 -8.08 -9.59
CA LYS A 152 -2.79 -9.05 -9.51
C LYS A 152 -4.09 -8.36 -9.16
N VAL A 153 -5.05 -8.41 -10.08
CA VAL A 153 -6.33 -7.70 -10.00
C VAL A 153 -7.48 -8.70 -9.92
N LEU A 154 -8.42 -8.46 -9.01
CA LEU A 154 -9.62 -9.26 -8.85
C LEU A 154 -10.87 -8.41 -9.13
N PRO A 155 -11.57 -8.63 -10.26
CA PRO A 155 -12.85 -7.96 -10.54
C PRO A 155 -14.01 -8.55 -9.74
N ASP A 156 -15.01 -7.71 -9.47
CA ASP A 156 -16.23 -8.09 -8.78
C ASP A 156 -17.37 -8.56 -9.69
N ASN A 157 -17.23 -8.40 -11.01
CA ASN A 157 -18.25 -8.71 -12.01
C ASN A 157 -19.59 -7.95 -11.81
N VAL A 158 -19.56 -6.75 -11.23
CA VAL A 158 -20.74 -5.90 -11.06
C VAL A 158 -20.87 -4.94 -12.24
N MET A 159 -21.92 -5.10 -13.04
CA MET A 159 -22.24 -4.14 -14.11
C MET A 159 -22.66 -2.78 -13.53
N PRO A 160 -22.28 -1.64 -14.15
CA PRO A 160 -21.41 -1.49 -15.32
C PRO A 160 -19.92 -1.30 -14.95
N ARG A 161 -19.52 -1.59 -13.70
CA ARG A 161 -18.20 -1.27 -13.14
C ARG A 161 -17.10 -2.18 -13.68
N THR A 162 -17.25 -3.47 -13.40
CA THR A 162 -16.45 -4.53 -14.02
C THR A 162 -17.40 -5.57 -14.58
N VAL A 163 -17.20 -5.91 -15.84
CA VAL A 163 -18.05 -6.86 -16.55
C VAL A 163 -17.16 -7.95 -17.11
N VAL A 164 -17.36 -9.17 -16.65
CA VAL A 164 -16.64 -10.34 -17.12
C VAL A 164 -17.45 -11.01 -18.21
N TYR A 165 -16.81 -11.25 -19.35
CA TYR A 165 -17.43 -11.90 -20.50
C TYR A 165 -16.42 -12.81 -21.21
N ARG A 166 -16.90 -13.63 -22.14
CA ARG A 166 -16.02 -14.44 -23.01
C ARG A 166 -15.96 -13.82 -24.40
N ASP A 167 -14.75 -13.68 -24.93
CA ASP A 167 -14.57 -13.26 -26.32
C ASP A 167 -15.00 -14.36 -27.31
N ALA A 168 -14.96 -14.07 -28.61
CA ALA A 168 -15.31 -15.03 -29.66
C ALA A 168 -14.43 -16.31 -29.66
N ARG A 169 -13.30 -16.31 -28.94
CA ARG A 169 -12.41 -17.47 -28.78
C ARG A 169 -12.65 -18.19 -27.44
N GLY A 170 -13.68 -17.81 -26.70
CA GLY A 170 -14.01 -18.37 -25.39
C GLY A 170 -13.10 -17.89 -24.25
N ARG A 171 -12.22 -16.90 -24.45
CA ARG A 171 -11.33 -16.41 -23.38
C ARG A 171 -12.03 -15.40 -22.50
N ARG A 172 -11.83 -15.47 -21.19
CA ARG A 172 -12.36 -14.48 -20.25
C ARG A 172 -11.72 -13.12 -20.50
N GLN A 173 -12.56 -12.10 -20.52
CA GLN A 173 -12.23 -10.70 -20.71
C GLN A 173 -12.96 -9.87 -19.66
N MET A 174 -12.41 -8.71 -19.35
CA MET A 174 -12.99 -7.75 -18.41
C MET A 174 -13.23 -6.41 -19.13
N THR A 175 -14.41 -5.83 -18.99
CA THR A 175 -14.74 -4.47 -19.46
C THR A 175 -15.44 -3.68 -18.35
N GLY A 176 -15.91 -2.48 -18.64
CA GLY A 176 -16.50 -1.54 -17.67
C GLY A 176 -15.54 -0.42 -17.26
N TYR A 177 -16.07 0.61 -16.61
CA TYR A 177 -15.28 1.83 -16.35
C TYR A 177 -14.12 1.59 -15.36
N LEU A 178 -14.32 0.76 -14.33
CA LEU A 178 -13.23 0.40 -13.40
C LEU A 178 -12.17 -0.45 -14.08
N ALA A 179 -12.56 -1.29 -15.04
CA ALA A 179 -11.63 -2.08 -15.83
C ALA A 179 -10.71 -1.21 -16.70
N HIS A 180 -11.21 -0.09 -17.24
CA HIS A 180 -10.40 0.88 -17.97
C HIS A 180 -9.49 1.68 -17.03
N LEU A 181 -10.03 2.11 -15.89
CA LEU A 181 -9.28 2.85 -14.88
C LEU A 181 -8.06 2.05 -14.39
N ILE A 182 -8.26 0.79 -13.96
CA ILE A 182 -7.16 -0.02 -13.42
C ILE A 182 -6.10 -0.32 -14.47
N ARG A 183 -6.50 -0.56 -15.74
CA ARG A 183 -5.55 -0.78 -16.84
C ARG A 183 -4.67 0.43 -17.07
N ASN A 184 -5.27 1.63 -17.06
CA ASN A 184 -4.51 2.86 -17.19
C ASN A 184 -3.57 3.07 -16.00
N PHE A 185 -4.05 2.86 -14.78
CA PHE A 185 -3.23 2.94 -13.56
C PHE A 185 -2.03 1.99 -13.61
N VAL A 186 -2.22 0.71 -13.97
CA VAL A 186 -1.12 -0.25 -14.10
C VAL A 186 -0.13 0.20 -15.19
N SER A 187 -0.64 0.72 -16.31
CA SER A 187 0.21 1.21 -17.40
C SER A 187 1.04 2.44 -17.01
N THR A 188 0.54 3.36 -16.16
CA THR A 188 1.31 4.55 -15.75
C THR A 188 2.49 4.20 -14.86
N LEU A 189 2.45 3.04 -14.19
CA LEU A 189 3.54 2.52 -13.36
C LEU A 189 4.58 1.71 -14.17
N ASN A 190 4.39 1.56 -15.48
CA ASN A 190 5.13 0.61 -16.32
C ASN A 190 5.10 -0.82 -15.74
N ALA A 191 3.93 -1.24 -15.26
CA ALA A 191 3.66 -2.57 -14.73
C ALA A 191 2.81 -3.40 -15.72
N THR A 192 2.64 -4.69 -15.44
CA THR A 192 1.71 -5.56 -16.17
C THR A 192 0.51 -5.92 -15.31
N MET A 193 -0.65 -6.14 -15.93
CA MET A 193 -1.87 -6.50 -15.22
C MET A 193 -2.15 -7.99 -15.41
N HIS A 194 -2.35 -8.70 -14.31
CA HIS A 194 -2.84 -10.07 -14.30
C HIS A 194 -4.20 -10.13 -13.61
N ILE A 195 -5.18 -10.68 -14.30
CA ILE A 195 -6.50 -10.88 -13.73
C ILE A 195 -6.56 -12.29 -13.14
N CYS A 196 -6.87 -12.38 -11.85
CA CYS A 196 -6.98 -13.63 -11.10
C CYS A 196 -8.28 -14.38 -11.44
N TRP A 197 -8.41 -14.83 -12.69
CA TRP A 197 -9.63 -15.45 -13.23
C TRP A 197 -10.10 -16.67 -12.44
N GLU A 198 -9.18 -17.41 -11.84
CA GLU A 198 -9.45 -18.58 -10.99
C GLU A 198 -10.31 -18.25 -9.77
N ASN A 199 -10.33 -16.97 -9.36
CA ASN A 199 -11.02 -16.49 -8.16
C ASN A 199 -12.28 -15.66 -8.47
N VAL A 200 -12.66 -15.53 -9.75
CA VAL A 200 -13.80 -14.71 -10.18
C VAL A 200 -14.95 -15.63 -10.59
N PRO A 201 -16.06 -15.70 -9.84
CA PRO A 201 -17.24 -16.45 -10.26
C PRO A 201 -17.79 -15.91 -11.59
N GLU A 202 -18.44 -16.75 -12.40
CA GLU A 202 -18.99 -16.28 -13.69
C GLU A 202 -20.32 -15.53 -13.52
N GLU A 203 -21.13 -15.93 -12.54
CA GLU A 203 -22.50 -15.44 -12.35
C GLU A 203 -22.69 -14.65 -11.05
N GLU A 204 -21.68 -14.64 -10.18
CA GLU A 204 -21.77 -14.06 -8.85
C GLU A 204 -20.62 -13.09 -8.56
N THR A 205 -20.81 -12.25 -7.56
CA THR A 205 -19.75 -11.39 -7.01
C THR A 205 -18.86 -12.18 -6.06
N PRO A 206 -17.52 -11.98 -6.06
CA PRO A 206 -16.63 -12.57 -5.07
C PRO A 206 -17.08 -12.30 -3.63
N ASN A 207 -17.02 -13.32 -2.78
CA ASN A 207 -17.38 -13.20 -1.36
C ASN A 207 -16.39 -12.25 -0.64
N PRO A 208 -16.86 -11.21 0.08
CA PRO A 208 -15.99 -10.23 0.75
C PRO A 208 -14.99 -10.84 1.73
N THR A 209 -15.39 -11.83 2.54
CA THR A 209 -14.49 -12.53 3.47
C THR A 209 -13.36 -13.26 2.74
N THR A 210 -13.67 -13.83 1.57
CA THR A 210 -12.66 -14.50 0.73
C THR A 210 -11.70 -13.48 0.12
N VAL A 211 -12.23 -12.35 -0.35
CA VAL A 211 -11.40 -11.25 -0.88
C VAL A 211 -10.45 -10.70 0.20
N ASN A 212 -10.95 -10.50 1.43
CA ASN A 212 -10.15 -10.06 2.56
C ASN A 212 -9.01 -11.03 2.88
N LYS A 213 -9.31 -12.33 2.86
CA LYS A 213 -8.27 -13.34 3.03
C LYS A 213 -7.24 -13.29 1.90
N MET A 214 -7.66 -13.11 0.65
CA MET A 214 -6.75 -13.01 -0.49
C MET A 214 -5.80 -11.82 -0.41
N LEU A 215 -6.27 -10.68 0.12
CA LEU A 215 -5.45 -9.51 0.42
C LEU A 215 -4.42 -9.79 1.52
N GLN A 216 -4.83 -10.46 2.60
CA GLN A 216 -3.96 -10.83 3.72
C GLN A 216 -2.88 -11.83 3.29
N ASP A 217 -3.26 -12.80 2.45
CA ASP A 217 -2.37 -13.82 1.89
C ASP A 217 -1.52 -13.28 0.71
N GLU A 218 -1.68 -12.00 0.35
CA GLU A 218 -1.01 -11.32 -0.77
C GLU A 218 -1.17 -12.04 -2.12
N THR A 219 -2.27 -12.78 -2.29
CA THR A 219 -2.60 -13.47 -3.55
C THR A 219 -3.26 -12.52 -4.56
N VAL A 220 -3.84 -11.42 -4.08
CA VAL A 220 -4.42 -10.33 -4.88
C VAL A 220 -3.88 -9.00 -4.38
N ASP A 221 -3.53 -8.10 -5.30
CA ASP A 221 -3.02 -6.76 -4.96
C ASP A 221 -4.16 -5.73 -4.97
N PHE A 222 -5.04 -5.78 -5.99
CA PHE A 222 -6.15 -4.83 -6.15
C PHE A 222 -7.49 -5.54 -6.40
N PRO A 223 -8.32 -5.71 -5.35
CA PRO A 223 -9.70 -6.13 -5.52
C PRO A 223 -10.58 -4.92 -5.90
N LEU A 224 -11.28 -5.04 -7.02
CA LEU A 224 -12.22 -4.03 -7.52
C LEU A 224 -13.63 -4.31 -6.98
N VAL A 225 -13.79 -4.20 -5.66
CA VAL A 225 -15.00 -4.63 -4.95
C VAL A 225 -16.02 -3.53 -4.72
N LEU A 226 -17.27 -3.92 -4.54
CA LEU A 226 -18.33 -3.09 -3.99
C LEU A 226 -18.53 -3.51 -2.55
N THR A 227 -18.55 -2.55 -1.63
CA THR A 227 -18.72 -2.80 -0.19
C THR A 227 -19.73 -1.84 0.39
N THR A 228 -20.41 -2.25 1.46
CA THR A 228 -21.29 -1.38 2.23
C THR A 228 -20.52 -0.63 3.33
N SER A 229 -21.12 0.43 3.88
CA SER A 229 -20.52 1.20 4.98
C SER A 229 -20.29 0.39 6.27
N ASN A 230 -21.09 -0.66 6.50
CA ASN A 230 -20.97 -1.51 7.68
C ASN A 230 -19.78 -2.47 7.57
N GLU A 231 -19.40 -2.85 6.35
CA GLU A 231 -18.21 -3.65 6.06
C GLU A 231 -16.96 -2.77 5.94
N TYR A 232 -17.12 -1.45 5.79
CA TYR A 232 -16.05 -0.48 5.57
C TYR A 232 -14.99 -0.46 6.68
N SER A 233 -15.34 -0.81 7.93
CA SER A 233 -14.35 -0.88 9.01
C SER A 233 -13.28 -1.96 8.80
N GLU A 234 -13.59 -3.00 8.01
CA GLU A 234 -12.61 -4.03 7.60
C GLU A 234 -11.71 -3.55 6.45
N PHE A 235 -12.08 -2.44 5.80
CA PHE A 235 -11.49 -1.90 4.60
C PHE A 235 -10.99 -0.45 4.79
N SER A 236 -10.58 -0.06 6.00
CA SER A 236 -10.19 1.33 6.33
C SER A 236 -9.08 1.89 5.44
N ASP A 237 -8.27 1.01 4.84
CA ASP A 237 -7.11 1.37 4.02
C ASP A 237 -7.43 1.39 2.52
N HIS A 238 -8.71 1.27 2.15
CA HIS A 238 -9.15 1.18 0.76
C HIS A 238 -9.39 2.56 0.16
N LEU A 239 -9.04 2.67 -1.13
CA LEU A 239 -9.36 3.87 -1.91
C LEU A 239 -10.82 3.82 -2.36
N VAL A 240 -11.63 4.73 -1.85
CA VAL A 240 -13.02 4.90 -2.28
C VAL A 240 -13.05 5.59 -3.63
N MET A 241 -13.42 4.83 -4.67
CA MET A 241 -13.55 5.35 -6.04
C MET A 241 -14.91 5.97 -6.32
N GLU A 242 -15.96 5.43 -5.70
CA GLU A 242 -17.35 5.86 -5.90
C GLU A 242 -18.14 5.63 -4.62
N ILE A 243 -18.99 6.60 -4.28
CA ILE A 243 -19.99 6.48 -3.22
C ILE A 243 -21.36 6.67 -3.87
N SER A 244 -22.25 5.72 -3.65
CA SER A 244 -23.62 5.77 -4.15
C SER A 244 -24.60 5.63 -2.99
N SER A 245 -25.84 6.08 -3.22
CA SER A 245 -26.93 6.01 -2.26
C SER A 245 -27.92 4.91 -2.65
N TRP A 246 -28.72 4.46 -1.69
CA TRP A 246 -29.84 3.57 -1.99
C TRP A 246 -30.94 4.36 -2.71
N PHE A 247 -31.36 3.87 -3.88
CA PHE A 247 -32.45 4.43 -4.65
C PHE A 247 -33.58 3.39 -4.79
N LEU A 248 -34.81 3.81 -4.54
CA LEU A 248 -35.98 2.99 -4.84
C LEU A 248 -36.30 3.11 -6.33
N MET A 249 -36.07 2.03 -7.08
CA MET A 249 -36.53 1.92 -8.46
C MET A 249 -37.94 1.33 -8.47
N LEU A 250 -38.91 2.09 -8.96
CA LEU A 250 -40.27 1.63 -9.19
C LEU A 250 -40.47 1.32 -10.68
N PRO A 251 -41.22 0.27 -11.03
CA PRO A 251 -41.60 0.05 -12.42
C PRO A 251 -42.36 1.27 -12.93
N VAL A 252 -42.08 1.65 -14.17
CA VAL A 252 -42.86 2.67 -14.86
C VAL A 252 -44.27 2.14 -15.04
N GLU A 253 -45.27 2.95 -14.72
CA GLU A 253 -46.68 2.59 -14.91
C GLU A 253 -46.94 2.16 -16.37
N ALA A 254 -47.67 1.07 -16.55
CA ALA A 254 -48.06 0.63 -17.87
C ALA A 254 -48.90 1.72 -18.56
N ASN A 255 -48.59 2.01 -19.83
CA ASN A 255 -49.36 2.97 -20.61
C ASN A 255 -50.80 2.46 -20.79
N THR A 256 -51.71 2.94 -19.93
CA THR A 256 -53.12 2.54 -19.93
C THR A 256 -53.91 3.55 -20.74
N GLN A 257 -54.62 3.08 -21.77
CA GLN A 257 -55.53 3.94 -22.52
C GLN A 257 -56.57 4.54 -21.59
N ARG A 258 -56.77 5.86 -21.66
CA ARG A 258 -57.73 6.60 -20.80
C ARG A 258 -59.12 6.00 -20.78
N ALA A 259 -59.56 5.38 -21.88
CA ALA A 259 -60.87 4.71 -21.96
C ALA A 259 -61.06 3.55 -20.96
N ARG A 260 -59.97 2.94 -20.47
CA ARG A 260 -60.00 1.87 -19.47
C ARG A 260 -60.02 2.39 -18.02
N LEU A 261 -59.89 3.70 -17.82
CA LEU A 261 -59.92 4.34 -16.50
C LEU A 261 -61.34 4.72 -16.07
N PHE A 262 -62.33 4.62 -16.96
CA PHE A 262 -63.74 4.86 -16.66
C PHE A 262 -64.47 3.52 -16.57
N LEU A 263 -65.21 3.31 -15.48
CA LEU A 263 -66.18 2.21 -15.37
C LEU A 263 -67.30 2.50 -16.39
N GLN A 264 -67.64 1.52 -17.21
CA GLN A 264 -68.88 1.56 -17.98
C GLN A 264 -70.02 1.31 -16.99
N ASP A 265 -70.83 2.34 -16.75
CA ASP A 265 -72.13 2.23 -16.08
C ASP A 265 -73.12 1.41 -16.93
#